data_AF-A0A4Y2TIC1-F1
#
_entry.id   AF-A0A4Y2TIC1-F1
#
_cell.length_a   1.000
_cell.length_b   1.000
_cell.length_c   1.000
_cell.angle_alpha   90.00
_cell.angle_beta   90.00
_cell.angle_gamma   90.00
#
_symmetry.space_group_name_H-M   'P 1'
#
loop_
_entity.id
_entity.type
_entity.pdbx_description
1 polymer ?
#
loop_
_entity_poly.entity_id
_entity_poly.type
_entity_poly.pdbx_seq_one_letter_code
_entity_poly.pdbx_strand_id
1 'polypeptide(L)'
;MIYLSLLNCCSLFCQADVSSICPPPETISPCTCSKSCEVCEAMVKCTNILNSDQLDEVFRKSTDWTFWTFYIENSTFMYLPSNAIVEKKVRKLFVRDSVMISLFDRAPPSSNKLIELELTNLVLRSGVKWEVFSKLINLKELNLTNFEIKRIDQSFIDNFPQGLTGLYFNVTKTKTLGDDAFSKLTELSRIYLRNTEISTLKRSMFTPQSKLLSINFSWNKISTLPDDLFTNMPELKNIEFSYTNIVVLQESVFRNIMPQIGYLYLKGKKINIFLIK
;
A
#
# COMPACT_ATOMS: atom_id res chain seq x y z
N MET A 1 -28.62 -6.20 33.76
CA MET A 1 -28.34 -4.82 33.29
C MET A 1 -26.87 -4.55 33.49
N ILE A 2 -26.03 -4.75 32.47
CA ILE A 2 -24.68 -4.21 32.43
C ILE A 2 -24.58 -3.50 31.09
N TYR A 3 -24.92 -2.21 31.08
CA TYR A 3 -24.53 -1.29 30.02
C TYR A 3 -23.07 -0.91 30.31
N LEU A 4 -22.12 -1.67 29.76
CA LEU A 4 -20.76 -1.19 29.60
C LEU A 4 -20.79 -0.27 28.38
N SER A 5 -20.89 1.02 28.65
CA SER A 5 -20.73 2.08 27.67
C SER A 5 -19.36 1.94 27.00
N LEU A 6 -19.37 1.95 25.67
CA LEU A 6 -18.19 2.06 24.79
C LEU A 6 -17.45 3.41 24.93
N LEU A 7 -17.64 4.14 26.02
CA LEU A 7 -16.87 5.33 26.34
C LEU A 7 -15.65 4.91 27.15
N ASN A 8 -14.47 5.26 26.64
CA ASN A 8 -13.16 5.19 27.28
C ASN A 8 -12.26 3.97 27.07
N CYS A 9 -12.27 3.35 25.88
CA CYS A 9 -11.08 2.57 25.48
C CYS A 9 -9.89 3.50 25.13
N CYS A 10 -10.14 4.65 24.51
CA CYS A 10 -9.08 5.59 24.11
C CYS A 10 -8.37 6.32 25.28
N SER A 11 -9.03 6.53 26.42
CA SER A 11 -8.44 7.26 27.54
C SER A 11 -7.43 6.44 28.35
N LEU A 12 -7.46 5.09 28.23
CA LEU A 12 -6.47 4.23 28.88
C LEU A 12 -5.11 4.24 28.18
N PHE A 13 -5.08 4.49 26.86
CA PHE A 13 -3.85 4.45 26.06
C PHE A 13 -3.30 5.84 25.74
N CYS A 14 -4.16 6.86 25.66
CA CYS A 14 -3.72 8.22 25.36
C CYS A 14 -4.30 9.29 26.28
N GLN A 15 -3.50 9.71 27.27
CA GLN A 15 -3.83 10.76 28.24
C GLN A 15 -3.55 12.18 27.74
N ALA A 16 -2.85 12.35 26.61
CA ALA A 16 -2.58 13.66 26.03
C ALA A 16 -3.89 14.36 25.62
N ASP A 17 -4.00 15.64 25.94
CA ASP A 17 -5.10 16.47 25.48
C ASP A 17 -5.06 16.60 23.96
N VAL A 18 -6.23 16.61 23.31
CA VAL A 18 -6.32 16.84 21.86
C VAL A 18 -5.70 18.18 21.50
N SER A 19 -5.85 19.19 22.36
CA SER A 19 -5.29 20.54 22.16
C SER A 19 -3.76 20.58 22.10
N SER A 20 -3.05 19.57 22.64
CA SER A 20 -1.58 19.50 22.58
C SER A 20 -1.06 18.71 21.38
N ILE A 21 -1.94 18.02 20.66
CA ILE A 21 -1.60 17.18 19.50
C ILE A 21 -2.13 17.81 18.20
N CYS A 22 -3.31 18.41 18.26
CA CYS A 22 -4.00 18.95 17.10
C CYS A 22 -3.89 20.47 16.99
N PRO A 23 -3.59 20.99 15.79
CA PRO A 23 -3.64 22.42 15.52
C PRO A 23 -5.03 23.01 15.83
N PRO A 24 -5.11 24.31 16.17
CA PRO A 24 -6.38 25.00 16.26
C PRO A 24 -7.15 24.89 14.92
N PRO A 25 -8.46 24.57 14.91
CA PRO A 25 -9.21 24.29 13.68
C PRO A 25 -9.11 25.38 12.60
N GLU A 26 -9.05 26.64 13.00
CA GLU A 26 -8.89 27.80 12.12
C GLU A 26 -7.56 27.83 11.37
N THR A 27 -6.52 27.17 11.90
CA THR A 27 -5.20 27.10 11.27
C THR A 27 -5.11 26.04 10.18
N ILE A 28 -5.98 25.03 10.23
CA ILE A 28 -5.97 23.90 9.30
C ILE A 28 -7.23 23.77 8.46
N SER A 29 -8.21 24.68 8.59
CA SER A 29 -9.38 24.70 7.72
C SER A 29 -8.98 24.71 6.23
N PRO A 30 -9.58 23.86 5.35
CA PRO A 30 -10.79 23.05 5.56
C PRO A 30 -10.55 21.65 6.14
N CYS A 31 -9.36 21.37 6.65
CA CYS A 31 -9.00 20.09 7.27
C CYS A 31 -9.46 20.02 8.74
N THR A 32 -9.53 18.80 9.24
CA THR A 32 -9.83 18.48 10.64
C THR A 32 -8.68 17.69 11.24
N CYS A 33 -8.52 17.74 12.56
CA CYS A 33 -7.53 16.94 13.27
C CYS A 33 -8.17 16.13 14.38
N SER A 34 -7.72 14.89 14.54
CA SER A 34 -8.03 14.03 15.67
C SER A 34 -6.76 13.35 16.19
N LYS A 35 -6.84 12.72 17.37
CA LYS A 35 -5.74 11.92 17.92
C LYS A 35 -5.97 10.43 17.70
N SER A 36 -4.91 9.72 17.34
CA SER A 36 -4.90 8.26 17.35
C SER A 36 -4.97 7.75 18.79
N CYS A 37 -5.88 6.81 19.04
CA CYS A 37 -6.13 6.28 20.37
C CYS A 37 -5.02 5.37 20.89
N GLU A 38 -4.27 4.71 20.00
CA GLU A 38 -3.27 3.71 20.40
C GLU A 38 -1.89 4.33 20.67
N VAL A 39 -1.53 5.37 19.92
CA VAL A 39 -0.16 5.89 19.84
C VAL A 39 -0.06 7.40 20.08
N CYS A 40 -1.16 8.05 20.47
CA CYS A 40 -1.24 9.50 20.73
C CYS A 40 -0.77 10.36 19.55
N GLU A 41 -1.05 9.91 18.33
CA GLU A 41 -0.55 10.53 17.13
C GLU A 41 -1.54 11.50 16.48
N ALA A 42 -1.07 12.64 15.95
CA ALA A 42 -1.92 13.57 15.21
C ALA A 42 -2.37 12.95 13.87
N MET A 43 -3.69 12.92 13.67
CA MET A 43 -4.35 12.47 12.46
C MET A 43 -5.05 13.67 11.82
N VAL A 44 -4.49 14.20 10.73
CA VAL A 44 -5.07 15.33 10.00
C VAL A 44 -5.77 14.83 8.75
N LYS A 45 -7.00 15.28 8.54
CA LYS A 45 -7.83 14.91 7.39
C LYS A 45 -8.32 16.15 6.66
N CYS A 46 -7.88 16.32 5.43
CA CYS A 46 -8.35 17.33 4.51
C CYS A 46 -9.40 16.73 3.56
N THR A 47 -10.49 17.44 3.34
CA THR A 47 -11.54 17.03 2.40
C THR A 47 -11.91 18.21 1.50
N ASN A 48 -12.36 17.92 0.27
CA ASN A 48 -12.83 18.93 -0.67
C ASN A 48 -11.81 20.06 -0.95
N ILE A 49 -10.52 19.73 -1.02
CA ILE A 49 -9.50 20.67 -1.49
C ILE A 49 -9.70 20.85 -3.00
N LEU A 50 -9.83 22.09 -3.47
CA LEU A 50 -10.17 22.42 -4.87
C LEU A 50 -8.98 22.98 -5.66
N ASN A 51 -7.90 23.37 -4.98
CA ASN A 51 -6.67 23.86 -5.59
C ASN A 51 -5.49 23.71 -4.61
N SER A 52 -4.27 23.90 -5.11
CA SER A 52 -3.05 23.75 -4.31
C SER A 52 -2.91 24.85 -3.24
N ASP A 53 -3.41 26.06 -3.48
CA ASP A 53 -3.25 27.20 -2.55
C ASP A 53 -3.92 26.94 -1.19
N GLN A 54 -5.09 26.27 -1.19
CA GLN A 54 -5.76 25.87 0.06
C GLN A 54 -4.88 24.96 0.91
N LEU A 55 -4.21 24.00 0.27
CA LEU A 55 -3.36 23.05 0.97
C LEU A 55 -2.04 23.70 1.43
N ASP A 56 -1.47 24.58 0.60
CA ASP A 56 -0.29 25.36 0.95
C ASP A 56 -0.55 26.28 2.15
N GLU A 57 -1.75 26.89 2.22
CA GLU A 57 -2.17 27.72 3.35
C GLU A 57 -2.25 26.91 4.65
N VAL A 58 -2.82 25.69 4.60
CA VAL A 58 -2.87 24.77 5.75
C VAL A 58 -1.47 24.46 6.25
N PHE A 59 -0.53 24.11 5.36
CA PHE A 59 0.84 23.82 5.77
C PHE A 59 1.56 25.03 6.37
N ARG A 60 1.36 26.22 5.77
CA ARG A 60 1.95 27.48 6.21
C ARG A 60 1.43 27.95 7.58
N LYS A 61 0.15 27.77 7.87
CA LYS A 61 -0.46 28.19 9.15
C LYS A 61 -0.21 27.21 10.29
N SER A 62 0.24 25.99 9.99
CA SER A 62 0.41 24.92 10.97
C SER A 62 1.88 24.52 11.18
N THR A 63 2.84 25.43 10.95
CA THR A 63 4.29 25.13 10.95
C THR A 63 4.77 24.33 12.15
N ASP A 64 4.25 24.63 13.33
CA ASP A 64 4.68 24.03 14.60
C ASP A 64 4.05 22.66 14.87
N TRP A 65 3.19 22.19 13.97
CA TRP A 65 2.38 20.99 14.14
C TRP A 65 2.81 19.86 13.19
N THR A 66 2.74 18.64 13.69
CA THR A 66 3.04 17.41 12.94
C THR A 66 1.78 16.73 12.45
N PHE A 67 1.80 16.18 11.24
CA PHE A 67 0.67 15.44 10.65
C PHE A 67 1.08 13.98 10.47
N TRP A 68 1.32 13.27 11.59
CA TRP A 68 1.90 11.92 11.56
C TRP A 68 1.09 10.96 10.68
N THR A 69 -0.24 11.03 10.76
CA THR A 69 -1.12 10.45 9.76
C THR A 69 -1.84 11.56 9.00
N PHE A 70 -1.77 11.52 7.67
CA PHE A 70 -2.36 12.54 6.83
C PHE A 70 -3.31 11.92 5.80
N TYR A 71 -4.57 12.36 5.84
CA TYR A 71 -5.63 11.95 4.92
C TYR A 71 -6.00 13.10 3.99
N ILE A 72 -6.17 12.78 2.71
CA ILE A 72 -6.75 13.68 1.72
C ILE A 72 -7.85 12.92 0.99
N GLU A 73 -9.06 13.48 1.00
CA GLU A 73 -10.22 12.84 0.36
C GLU A 73 -10.99 13.82 -0.52
N ASN A 74 -11.63 13.31 -1.58
CA ASN A 74 -12.57 14.07 -2.40
C ASN A 74 -11.96 15.39 -2.91
N SER A 75 -10.71 15.37 -3.33
CA SER A 75 -9.92 16.58 -3.57
C SER A 75 -9.36 16.66 -5.00
N THR A 76 -9.22 17.87 -5.52
CA THR A 76 -8.63 18.17 -6.82
C THR A 76 -7.57 19.25 -6.67
N PHE A 77 -6.30 18.92 -6.88
CA PHE A 77 -5.18 19.85 -6.75
C PHE A 77 -3.98 19.33 -7.55
N MET A 78 -2.91 20.12 -7.73
CA MET A 78 -1.87 19.74 -8.70
C MET A 78 -0.94 18.63 -8.20
N TYR A 79 -0.46 18.75 -6.96
CA TYR A 79 0.53 17.86 -6.35
C TYR A 79 0.56 18.05 -4.83
N LEU A 80 1.08 17.05 -4.10
CA LEU A 80 1.48 17.25 -2.70
C LEU A 80 2.88 17.87 -2.63
N PRO A 81 3.09 18.98 -1.92
CA PRO A 81 4.42 19.55 -1.72
C PRO A 81 5.33 18.58 -0.94
N SER A 82 6.41 18.13 -1.56
CA SER A 82 7.35 17.15 -0.99
C SER A 82 7.98 17.62 0.32
N ASN A 83 8.28 18.92 0.41
CA ASN A 83 8.85 19.52 1.63
C ASN A 83 7.83 19.52 2.77
N ALA A 84 6.54 19.76 2.50
CA ALA A 84 5.51 19.72 3.52
C ALA A 84 5.39 18.33 4.16
N ILE A 85 5.51 17.26 3.38
CA ILE A 85 5.52 15.87 3.90
C ILE A 85 6.66 15.66 4.92
N VAL A 86 7.83 16.27 4.66
CA VAL A 86 9.01 16.17 5.53
C VAL A 86 8.85 17.05 6.76
N GLU A 87 8.47 18.31 6.58
CA GLU A 87 8.28 19.31 7.65
C GLU A 87 7.21 18.83 8.64
N LYS A 88 6.09 18.30 8.14
CA LYS A 88 5.01 17.75 8.98
C LYS A 88 5.31 16.35 9.53
N LYS A 89 6.47 15.77 9.19
CA LYS A 89 6.91 14.43 9.62
C LYS A 89 5.85 13.35 9.32
N VAL A 90 5.24 13.40 8.15
CA VAL A 90 4.18 12.45 7.78
C VAL A 90 4.77 11.04 7.73
N ARG A 91 4.12 10.12 8.44
CA ARG A 91 4.49 8.69 8.48
C ARG A 91 3.53 7.83 7.67
N LYS A 92 2.24 8.17 7.70
CA LYS A 92 1.20 7.49 6.94
C LYS A 92 0.46 8.50 6.08
N LEU A 93 0.41 8.26 4.77
CA LEU A 93 -0.28 9.12 3.82
C LEU A 93 -1.37 8.32 3.12
N PHE A 94 -2.61 8.80 3.25
CA PHE A 94 -3.79 8.22 2.63
C PHE A 94 -4.40 9.25 1.67
N VAL A 95 -4.49 8.92 0.39
CA VAL A 95 -5.14 9.78 -0.61
C VAL A 95 -6.27 9.00 -1.25
N ARG A 96 -7.48 9.54 -1.15
CA ARG A 96 -8.69 8.86 -1.59
C ARG A 96 -9.55 9.74 -2.49
N ASP A 97 -10.19 9.13 -3.49
CA ASP A 97 -11.26 9.77 -4.28
C ASP A 97 -10.84 11.15 -4.82
N SER A 98 -9.62 11.25 -5.36
CA SER A 98 -8.98 12.53 -5.67
C SER A 98 -8.39 12.55 -7.08
N VAL A 99 -8.15 13.77 -7.59
CA VAL A 99 -7.58 14.00 -8.92
C VAL A 99 -6.40 14.96 -8.80
N MET A 100 -5.26 14.57 -9.34
CA MET A 100 -4.05 15.39 -9.34
C MET A 100 -3.22 15.19 -10.61
N ILE A 101 -2.24 16.07 -10.84
CA ILE A 101 -1.37 15.94 -12.01
C ILE A 101 -0.36 14.81 -11.76
N SER A 102 0.30 14.86 -10.61
CA SER A 102 1.23 13.85 -10.09
C SER A 102 1.09 13.79 -8.57
N LEU A 103 1.59 12.72 -7.93
CA LEU A 103 1.48 12.56 -6.48
C LEU A 103 2.23 13.66 -5.72
N PHE A 104 3.47 13.94 -6.14
CA PHE A 104 4.34 14.95 -5.54
C PHE A 104 4.86 15.93 -6.60
N ASP A 105 5.23 17.14 -6.18
CA ASP A 105 5.88 18.17 -7.00
C ASP A 105 7.27 17.73 -7.50
N ARG A 106 7.97 16.93 -6.69
CA ARG A 106 9.28 16.32 -6.95
C ARG A 106 9.42 15.04 -6.12
N ALA A 107 10.52 14.32 -6.26
CA ALA A 107 10.79 13.18 -5.37
C ALA A 107 11.04 13.69 -3.93
N PRO A 108 10.32 13.19 -2.91
CA PRO A 108 10.60 13.54 -1.52
C PRO A 108 12.04 13.20 -1.13
N PRO A 109 12.73 14.05 -0.35
CA PRO A 109 14.11 13.79 0.07
C PRO A 109 14.16 12.61 1.04
N SER A 110 15.32 11.95 1.17
CA SER A 110 15.50 10.76 2.02
C SER A 110 15.28 11.02 3.53
N SER A 111 15.21 12.28 3.96
CA SER A 111 14.85 12.67 5.32
C SER A 111 13.37 12.42 5.66
N ASN A 112 12.53 12.13 4.66
CA ASN A 112 11.12 11.79 4.86
C ASN A 112 10.93 10.62 5.84
N LYS A 113 9.77 10.59 6.50
CA LYS A 113 9.41 9.59 7.52
C LYS A 113 8.28 8.67 7.06
N LEU A 114 7.94 8.65 5.77
CA LEU A 114 6.85 7.85 5.23
C LEU A 114 7.17 6.35 5.38
N ILE A 115 6.23 5.65 6.02
CA ILE A 115 6.23 4.22 6.29
C ILE A 115 5.12 3.54 5.50
N GLU A 116 3.98 4.21 5.35
CA GLU A 116 2.79 3.66 4.71
C GLU A 116 2.22 4.68 3.72
N LEU A 117 1.91 4.21 2.52
CA LEU A 117 1.27 5.00 1.48
C LEU A 117 0.09 4.22 0.91
N GLU A 118 -1.09 4.79 1.03
CA GLU A 118 -2.31 4.24 0.45
C GLU A 118 -2.94 5.24 -0.52
N LEU A 119 -3.10 4.80 -1.77
CA LEU A 119 -3.75 5.57 -2.83
C LEU A 119 -4.97 4.80 -3.30
N THR A 120 -6.15 5.36 -3.07
CA THR A 120 -7.44 4.72 -3.37
C THR A 120 -8.27 5.59 -4.30
N ASN A 121 -8.69 5.05 -5.44
CA ASN A 121 -9.49 5.80 -6.42
C ASN A 121 -8.88 7.17 -6.77
N LEU A 122 -7.57 7.15 -7.06
CA LEU A 122 -6.79 8.35 -7.37
C LEU A 122 -6.52 8.41 -8.88
N VAL A 123 -6.71 9.59 -9.47
CA VAL A 123 -6.38 9.84 -10.87
C VAL A 123 -5.16 10.75 -10.96
N LEU A 124 -4.04 10.23 -11.48
CA LEU A 124 -2.86 11.01 -11.86
C LEU A 124 -2.92 11.35 -13.35
N ARG A 125 -3.13 12.63 -13.70
CA ARG A 125 -3.26 13.05 -15.11
C ARG A 125 -1.98 12.82 -15.92
N SER A 126 -0.82 12.91 -15.30
CA SER A 126 0.47 12.60 -15.94
C SER A 126 0.86 11.12 -15.86
N GLY A 127 0.01 10.27 -15.27
CA GLY A 127 0.33 8.89 -14.97
C GLY A 127 1.28 8.73 -13.78
N VAL A 128 1.61 7.48 -13.46
CA VAL A 128 2.49 7.13 -12.34
C VAL A 128 3.95 7.27 -12.76
N LYS A 129 4.71 8.10 -12.04
CA LYS A 129 6.16 8.22 -12.19
C LYS A 129 6.85 7.56 -11.00
N TRP A 130 7.45 6.39 -11.20
CA TRP A 130 8.06 5.63 -10.11
C TRP A 130 9.27 6.34 -9.46
N GLU A 131 9.93 7.24 -10.18
CA GLU A 131 11.07 8.03 -9.68
C GLU A 131 10.79 8.79 -8.37
N VAL A 132 9.53 9.19 -8.13
CA VAL A 132 9.16 9.90 -6.90
C VAL A 132 9.21 9.02 -5.65
N PHE A 133 9.25 7.70 -5.81
CA PHE A 133 9.31 6.73 -4.71
C PHE A 133 10.76 6.33 -4.35
N SER A 134 11.73 6.66 -5.20
CA SER A 134 13.14 6.20 -5.10
C SER A 134 13.82 6.52 -3.77
N LYS A 135 13.41 7.60 -3.11
CA LYS A 135 13.99 8.09 -1.85
C LYS A 135 13.11 7.83 -0.63
N LEU A 136 12.01 7.10 -0.78
CA LEU A 136 11.13 6.71 0.34
C LEU A 136 11.72 5.51 1.10
N ILE A 137 12.94 5.66 1.61
CA ILE A 137 13.74 4.56 2.20
C ILE A 137 13.10 3.91 3.44
N ASN A 138 12.16 4.62 4.08
CA ASN A 138 11.42 4.14 5.25
C ASN A 138 10.11 3.44 4.89
N LEU A 139 9.69 3.46 3.62
CA LEU A 139 8.43 2.91 3.18
C LEU A 139 8.42 1.38 3.36
N LYS A 140 7.40 0.90 4.05
CA LYS A 140 7.17 -0.51 4.37
C LYS A 140 5.96 -1.07 3.64
N GLU A 141 4.92 -0.26 3.48
CA GLU A 141 3.68 -0.70 2.86
C GLU A 141 3.24 0.28 1.77
N LEU A 142 2.94 -0.28 0.59
CA LEU A 142 2.31 0.43 -0.51
C LEU A 142 0.98 -0.26 -0.85
N ASN A 143 -0.12 0.48 -0.69
CA ASN A 143 -1.45 0.04 -1.06
C ASN A 143 -2.00 0.91 -2.20
N LEU A 144 -2.31 0.28 -3.33
CA LEU A 144 -2.89 0.94 -4.50
C LEU A 144 -4.23 0.27 -4.82
N THR A 145 -5.33 0.96 -4.60
CA THR A 145 -6.68 0.43 -4.84
C THR A 145 -7.41 1.27 -5.88
N ASN A 146 -7.98 0.62 -6.91
CA ASN A 146 -8.66 1.30 -8.00
C ASN A 146 -7.80 2.41 -8.62
N PHE A 147 -6.57 2.05 -8.98
CA PHE A 147 -5.52 2.97 -9.44
C PHE A 147 -4.90 2.46 -10.73
N GLU A 148 -4.86 3.25 -11.80
CA GLU A 148 -4.46 2.75 -13.11
C GLU A 148 -2.94 2.55 -13.22
N ILE A 149 -2.51 1.28 -13.16
CA ILE A 149 -1.11 0.86 -13.34
C ILE A 149 -1.07 -0.12 -14.50
N LYS A 150 -0.68 0.34 -15.68
CA LYS A 150 -0.70 -0.51 -16.90
C LYS A 150 0.30 -1.68 -16.83
N ARG A 151 1.45 -1.46 -16.20
CA ARG A 151 2.55 -2.43 -16.11
C ARG A 151 3.41 -2.23 -14.87
N ILE A 152 4.03 -3.30 -14.41
CA ILE A 152 5.15 -3.28 -13.47
C ILE A 152 6.38 -3.70 -14.27
N ASP A 153 7.29 -2.76 -14.51
CA ASP A 153 8.45 -2.92 -15.40
C ASP A 153 9.75 -2.47 -14.70
N GLN A 154 10.85 -2.38 -15.47
CA GLN A 154 12.15 -1.96 -14.97
C GLN A 154 12.11 -0.61 -14.25
N SER A 155 11.25 0.32 -14.70
CA SER A 155 11.11 1.63 -14.06
C SER A 155 10.55 1.51 -12.64
N PHE A 156 9.60 0.58 -12.41
CA PHE A 156 9.14 0.27 -11.05
C PHE A 156 10.28 -0.31 -10.21
N ILE A 157 10.93 -1.36 -10.73
CA ILE A 157 11.97 -2.12 -10.04
C ILE A 157 13.14 -1.22 -9.59
N ASP A 158 13.57 -0.29 -10.45
CA ASP A 158 14.72 0.57 -10.19
C ASP A 158 14.44 1.70 -9.21
N ASN A 159 13.17 2.03 -8.98
CA ASN A 159 12.76 3.19 -8.18
C ASN A 159 11.98 2.82 -6.92
N PHE A 160 11.84 1.53 -6.59
CA PHE A 160 11.14 1.11 -5.37
C PHE A 160 12.14 0.74 -4.26
N PRO A 161 11.90 1.17 -3.00
CA PRO A 161 12.80 0.90 -1.89
C PRO A 161 12.84 -0.59 -1.57
N GLN A 162 14.05 -1.15 -1.43
CA GLN A 162 14.27 -2.58 -1.13
C GLN A 162 13.72 -3.00 0.23
N GLY A 163 13.53 -2.03 1.14
CA GLY A 163 13.00 -2.24 2.49
C GLY A 163 11.48 -2.41 2.56
N LEU A 164 10.77 -2.44 1.43
CA LEU A 164 9.32 -2.64 1.37
C LEU A 164 8.96 -4.07 1.81
N THR A 165 7.99 -4.17 2.73
CA THR A 165 7.54 -5.45 3.30
C THR A 165 6.17 -5.88 2.79
N GLY A 166 5.33 -4.95 2.35
CA GLY A 166 3.98 -5.21 1.85
C GLY A 166 3.67 -4.45 0.57
N LEU A 167 3.22 -5.17 -0.46
CA LEU A 167 2.75 -4.62 -1.73
C LEU A 167 1.32 -5.09 -2.00
N TYR A 168 0.37 -4.16 -2.02
CA TYR A 168 -1.06 -4.46 -2.11
C TYR A 168 -1.70 -3.70 -3.27
N PHE A 169 -1.82 -4.32 -4.44
CA PHE A 169 -2.46 -3.72 -5.61
C PHE A 169 -3.80 -4.39 -5.84
N ASN A 170 -4.87 -3.61 -5.72
CA ASN A 170 -6.24 -4.08 -5.89
C ASN A 170 -6.94 -3.28 -6.98
N VAL A 171 -7.51 -3.95 -7.98
CA VAL A 171 -8.24 -3.26 -9.07
C VAL A 171 -7.35 -2.24 -9.82
N THR A 172 -6.12 -2.63 -10.20
CA THR A 172 -5.15 -1.71 -10.82
C THR A 172 -5.00 -1.82 -12.34
N LYS A 173 -5.77 -2.71 -12.99
CA LYS A 173 -5.67 -3.01 -14.45
C LYS A 173 -4.25 -3.37 -14.95
N THR A 174 -3.37 -3.84 -14.07
CA THR A 174 -2.01 -4.30 -14.39
C THR A 174 -1.99 -5.60 -15.19
N LYS A 175 -1.82 -5.46 -16.51
CA LYS A 175 -1.79 -6.62 -17.42
C LYS A 175 -0.42 -7.28 -17.50
N THR A 176 0.65 -6.49 -17.41
CA THR A 176 2.01 -6.94 -17.68
C THR A 176 2.88 -6.80 -16.44
N LEU A 177 3.49 -7.91 -16.03
CA LEU A 177 4.60 -7.95 -15.08
C LEU A 177 5.87 -8.23 -15.87
N GLY A 178 6.93 -7.45 -15.63
CA GLY A 178 8.27 -7.76 -16.09
C GLY A 178 8.75 -9.10 -15.55
N ASP A 179 9.69 -9.73 -16.26
CA ASP A 179 10.19 -11.07 -15.90
C ASP A 179 10.86 -11.11 -14.52
N ASP A 180 11.26 -9.95 -14.01
CA ASP A 180 11.96 -9.71 -12.75
C ASP A 180 11.21 -8.69 -11.84
N ALA A 181 9.89 -8.52 -12.04
CA ALA A 181 9.03 -7.47 -11.46
C ALA A 181 9.24 -7.12 -9.97
N PHE A 182 9.60 -8.10 -9.13
CA PHE A 182 9.79 -7.93 -7.68
C PHE A 182 11.17 -8.45 -7.21
N SER A 183 12.08 -8.72 -8.14
CA SER A 183 13.37 -9.39 -7.89
C SER A 183 14.34 -8.59 -7.00
N LYS A 184 14.15 -7.27 -6.90
CA LYS A 184 14.94 -6.37 -6.04
C LYS A 184 14.30 -6.10 -4.66
N LEU A 185 13.07 -6.57 -4.42
CA LEU A 185 12.35 -6.31 -3.16
C LEU A 185 12.70 -7.39 -2.11
N THR A 186 13.92 -7.32 -1.57
CA THR A 186 14.50 -8.37 -0.73
C THR A 186 13.81 -8.55 0.62
N GLU A 187 13.13 -7.52 1.13
CA GLU A 187 12.38 -7.56 2.40
C GLU A 187 10.89 -7.85 2.21
N LEU A 188 10.45 -8.13 0.97
CA LEU A 188 9.03 -8.31 0.69
C LEU A 188 8.51 -9.58 1.36
N SER A 189 7.54 -9.40 2.24
CA SER A 189 6.90 -10.46 3.01
C SER A 189 5.47 -10.75 2.53
N ARG A 190 4.79 -9.75 1.98
CA ARG A 190 3.42 -9.90 1.46
C ARG A 190 3.30 -9.26 0.07
N ILE A 191 2.72 -10.02 -0.86
CA ILE A 191 2.38 -9.52 -2.19
C ILE A 191 0.96 -9.91 -2.56
N TYR A 192 0.07 -8.93 -2.57
CA TYR A 192 -1.32 -9.10 -2.97
C TYR A 192 -1.57 -8.29 -4.24
N LEU A 193 -1.64 -8.96 -5.38
CA LEU A 193 -2.06 -8.36 -6.64
C LEU A 193 -3.43 -8.93 -6.98
N ARG A 194 -4.50 -8.28 -6.53
CA ARG A 194 -5.88 -8.77 -6.67
C ARG A 194 -6.62 -7.99 -7.75
N ASN A 195 -7.35 -8.71 -8.60
CA ASN A 195 -8.15 -8.08 -9.66
C ASN A 195 -7.33 -7.12 -10.54
N THR A 196 -6.16 -7.57 -11.00
CA THR A 196 -5.22 -6.74 -11.77
C THR A 196 -5.15 -7.12 -13.24
N GLU A 197 -5.72 -8.26 -13.64
CA GLU A 197 -5.68 -8.84 -15.00
C GLU A 197 -4.38 -9.56 -15.38
N ILE A 198 -3.50 -9.86 -14.43
CA ILE A 198 -2.29 -10.67 -14.66
C ILE A 198 -2.67 -12.05 -15.20
N SER A 199 -1.95 -12.57 -16.19
CA SER A 199 -2.19 -13.89 -16.79
C SER A 199 -1.04 -14.88 -16.61
N THR A 200 0.16 -14.39 -16.33
CA THR A 200 1.37 -15.21 -16.23
C THR A 200 2.17 -14.84 -14.99
N LEU A 201 2.74 -15.86 -14.34
CA LEU A 201 3.73 -15.70 -13.27
C LEU A 201 5.00 -16.48 -13.66
N LYS A 202 6.15 -15.98 -13.25
CA LYS A 202 7.46 -16.63 -13.44
C LYS A 202 8.20 -16.64 -12.12
N ARG A 203 9.00 -17.68 -11.86
CA ARG A 203 9.84 -17.73 -10.65
C ARG A 203 10.82 -16.57 -10.57
N SER A 204 11.35 -16.11 -11.71
CA SER A 204 12.28 -14.98 -11.81
C SER A 204 11.71 -13.65 -11.34
N MET A 205 10.37 -13.52 -11.26
CA MET A 205 9.73 -12.29 -10.78
C MET A 205 10.01 -12.04 -9.30
N PHE A 206 10.37 -13.07 -8.53
CA PHE A 206 10.64 -12.99 -7.11
C PHE A 206 12.12 -13.17 -6.81
N THR A 207 12.57 -12.70 -5.66
CA THR A 207 13.98 -12.84 -5.25
C THR A 207 14.40 -14.32 -5.17
N PRO A 208 15.67 -14.67 -5.42
CA PRO A 208 16.14 -16.06 -5.36
C PRO A 208 15.98 -16.70 -3.97
N GLN A 209 16.13 -15.92 -2.89
CA GLN A 209 15.81 -16.30 -1.51
C GLN A 209 14.67 -15.42 -1.00
N SER A 210 13.44 -15.88 -1.23
CA SER A 210 12.26 -15.09 -0.92
C SER A 210 11.91 -15.12 0.56
N LYS A 211 11.64 -13.94 1.13
CA LYS A 211 11.06 -13.75 2.48
C LYS A 211 9.52 -13.69 2.47
N LEU A 212 8.90 -14.03 1.34
CA LEU A 212 7.45 -13.99 1.20
C LEU A 212 6.81 -14.99 2.17
N LEU A 213 5.97 -14.46 3.07
CA LEU A 213 5.11 -15.21 3.98
C LEU A 213 3.73 -15.46 3.35
N SER A 214 3.25 -14.50 2.56
CA SER A 214 1.88 -14.50 2.05
C SER A 214 1.79 -13.98 0.62
N ILE A 215 1.11 -14.72 -0.24
CA ILE A 215 0.82 -14.31 -1.62
C ILE A 215 -0.67 -14.39 -1.89
N ASN A 216 -1.18 -13.39 -2.62
CA ASN A 216 -2.57 -13.38 -3.06
C ASN A 216 -2.66 -12.84 -4.50
N PHE A 217 -2.95 -13.73 -5.44
CA PHE A 217 -3.15 -13.40 -6.85
C PHE A 217 -4.59 -13.67 -7.28
N SER A 218 -5.54 -13.54 -6.36
CA SER A 218 -6.94 -13.78 -6.63
C SER A 218 -7.54 -12.80 -7.63
N TRP A 219 -8.59 -13.23 -8.32
CA TRP A 219 -9.33 -12.44 -9.32
C TRP A 219 -8.47 -12.01 -10.52
N ASN A 220 -7.44 -12.78 -10.85
CA ASN A 220 -6.61 -12.56 -12.03
C ASN A 220 -6.94 -13.55 -13.15
N LYS A 221 -6.29 -13.38 -14.30
CA LYS A 221 -6.49 -14.19 -15.51
C LYS A 221 -5.53 -15.39 -15.61
N ILE A 222 -4.84 -15.72 -14.53
CA ILE A 222 -3.84 -16.80 -14.45
C ILE A 222 -4.49 -18.14 -14.80
N SER A 223 -3.94 -18.85 -15.80
CA SER A 223 -4.44 -20.15 -16.27
C SER A 223 -3.55 -21.33 -15.88
N THR A 224 -2.27 -21.08 -15.64
CA THR A 224 -1.27 -22.08 -15.26
C THR A 224 -0.32 -21.48 -14.23
N LEU A 225 0.29 -22.35 -13.41
CA LEU A 225 1.38 -21.99 -12.51
C LEU A 225 2.61 -22.80 -12.96
N PRO A 226 3.80 -22.18 -13.05
CA PRO A 226 5.01 -22.93 -13.38
C PRO A 226 5.44 -23.80 -12.20
N ASP A 227 6.00 -24.98 -12.51
CA ASP A 227 6.41 -25.99 -11.52
C ASP A 227 7.42 -25.47 -10.49
N ASP A 228 8.23 -24.49 -10.88
CA ASP A 228 9.26 -23.90 -10.04
C ASP A 228 8.80 -22.66 -9.27
N LEU A 229 7.52 -22.23 -9.40
CA LEU A 229 7.03 -20.94 -8.91
C LEU A 229 7.39 -20.66 -7.45
N PHE A 230 7.30 -21.67 -6.60
CA PHE A 230 7.52 -21.55 -5.15
C PHE A 230 8.88 -22.08 -4.68
N THR A 231 9.82 -22.33 -5.60
CA THR A 231 11.18 -22.79 -5.27
C THR A 231 11.90 -21.75 -4.43
N ASN A 232 12.62 -22.17 -3.38
CA ASN A 232 13.35 -21.27 -2.47
C ASN A 232 12.46 -20.17 -1.83
N MET A 233 11.25 -20.55 -1.42
CA MET A 233 10.35 -19.73 -0.60
C MET A 233 10.09 -20.40 0.76
N PRO A 234 11.11 -20.52 1.63
CA PRO A 234 11.04 -21.33 2.85
C PRO A 234 10.05 -20.78 3.88
N GLU A 235 9.76 -19.49 3.84
CA GLU A 235 8.85 -18.84 4.81
C GLU A 235 7.40 -18.77 4.31
N LEU A 236 7.11 -19.21 3.09
CA LEU A 236 5.79 -19.08 2.47
C LEU A 236 4.77 -19.98 3.17
N LYS A 237 3.77 -19.37 3.80
CA LYS A 237 2.74 -20.06 4.58
C LYS A 237 1.34 -19.90 4.01
N ASN A 238 1.05 -18.75 3.41
CA ASN A 238 -0.29 -18.36 3.01
C ASN A 238 -0.34 -18.13 1.51
N ILE A 239 -1.16 -18.92 0.82
CA ILE A 239 -1.27 -18.87 -0.64
C ILE A 239 -2.72 -18.76 -1.04
N GLU A 240 -3.05 -17.72 -1.80
CA GLU A 240 -4.38 -17.54 -2.35
C GLU A 240 -4.39 -17.28 -3.87
N PHE A 241 -5.05 -18.17 -4.61
CA PHE A 241 -5.36 -18.03 -6.04
C PHE A 241 -6.84 -18.28 -6.30
N SER A 242 -7.69 -17.46 -5.70
CA SER A 242 -9.14 -17.55 -5.82
C SER A 242 -9.65 -16.84 -7.08
N TYR A 243 -10.67 -17.38 -7.73
CA TYR A 243 -11.30 -16.80 -8.92
C TYR A 243 -10.29 -16.54 -10.06
N THR A 244 -9.48 -17.54 -10.38
CA THR A 244 -8.52 -17.53 -11.51
C THR A 244 -9.00 -18.41 -12.67
N ASN A 245 -8.26 -18.39 -13.79
CA ASN A 245 -8.53 -19.25 -14.95
C ASN A 245 -7.87 -20.63 -14.84
N ILE A 246 -7.31 -21.02 -13.69
CA ILE A 246 -6.64 -22.30 -13.52
C ILE A 246 -7.63 -23.45 -13.72
N VAL A 247 -7.25 -24.41 -14.57
CA VAL A 247 -8.06 -25.61 -14.90
C VAL A 247 -7.38 -26.90 -14.44
N VAL A 248 -6.06 -26.95 -14.43
CA VAL A 248 -5.26 -28.10 -13.98
C VAL A 248 -4.24 -27.58 -12.97
N LEU A 249 -4.10 -28.30 -11.86
CA LEU A 249 -3.08 -28.04 -10.84
C LEU A 249 -2.08 -29.19 -10.85
N GLN A 250 -0.80 -28.87 -11.08
CA GLN A 250 0.26 -29.88 -10.98
C GLN A 250 0.76 -29.97 -9.54
N GLU A 251 0.90 -31.19 -9.03
CA GLU A 251 1.44 -31.45 -7.69
C GLU A 251 2.88 -30.92 -7.54
N SER A 252 3.66 -30.97 -8.63
CA SER A 252 5.04 -30.46 -8.70
C SER A 252 5.18 -29.03 -8.21
N VAL A 253 4.21 -28.16 -8.52
CA VAL A 253 4.17 -26.75 -8.11
C VAL A 253 4.23 -26.60 -6.57
N PHE A 254 3.56 -27.46 -5.82
CA PHE A 254 3.41 -27.34 -4.36
C PHE A 254 4.36 -28.24 -3.58
N ARG A 255 5.06 -29.18 -4.24
CA ARG A 255 5.89 -30.20 -3.60
C ARG A 255 6.90 -29.61 -2.60
N ASN A 256 7.53 -28.49 -2.96
CA ASN A 256 8.60 -27.87 -2.16
C ASN A 256 8.08 -27.02 -0.99
N ILE A 257 6.80 -26.69 -0.97
CA ILE A 257 6.20 -25.82 0.05
C ILE A 257 5.17 -26.54 0.93
N MET A 258 4.69 -27.70 0.49
CA MET A 258 3.69 -28.48 1.22
C MET A 258 4.02 -28.73 2.70
N PRO A 259 5.30 -28.94 3.12
CA PRO A 259 5.63 -29.07 4.54
C PRO A 259 5.33 -27.83 5.38
N GLN A 260 5.51 -26.61 4.84
CA GLN A 260 5.36 -25.36 5.58
C GLN A 260 4.06 -24.58 5.37
N ILE A 261 3.23 -24.94 4.37
CA ILE A 261 1.94 -24.27 4.13
C ILE A 261 1.07 -24.34 5.38
N GLY A 262 0.61 -23.18 5.86
CA GLY A 262 -0.42 -23.06 6.90
C GLY A 262 -1.81 -22.84 6.32
N TYR A 263 -1.89 -22.08 5.22
CA TYR A 263 -3.15 -21.74 4.54
C TYR A 263 -2.96 -21.80 3.03
N LEU A 264 -3.78 -22.62 2.35
CA LEU A 264 -3.84 -22.68 0.90
C LEU A 264 -5.29 -22.63 0.46
N TYR A 265 -5.62 -21.61 -0.33
CA TYR A 265 -6.93 -21.48 -0.94
C TYR A 265 -6.79 -21.24 -2.44
N LEU A 266 -7.26 -22.21 -3.23
CA LEU A 266 -7.22 -22.19 -4.68
C LEU A 266 -8.64 -22.40 -5.22
N LYS A 267 -9.15 -21.41 -5.94
CA LYS A 267 -10.45 -21.50 -6.60
C LYS A 267 -10.27 -21.09 -8.05
N GLY A 268 -10.20 -22.06 -8.95
CA GLY A 268 -10.13 -21.86 -10.39
C GLY A 268 -11.49 -21.97 -11.06
N LYS A 269 -11.51 -21.99 -12.40
CA LYS A 269 -12.74 -22.22 -13.20
C LYS A 269 -13.35 -23.60 -12.97
N LYS A 270 -12.51 -24.62 -12.74
CA LYS A 270 -12.91 -26.02 -12.56
C LYS A 270 -12.29 -26.68 -11.32
N ILE A 271 -11.59 -25.91 -10.49
CA ILE A 271 -10.87 -26.39 -9.32
C ILE A 271 -11.34 -25.64 -8.09
N ASN A 272 -11.52 -26.36 -6.99
CA ASN A 272 -11.75 -25.79 -5.67
C ASN A 272 -10.95 -26.61 -4.64
N ILE A 273 -9.91 -26.01 -4.08
CA ILE A 273 -9.03 -26.63 -3.08
C ILE A 273 -8.91 -25.66 -1.91
N PHE A 274 -9.07 -26.21 -0.71
CA PHE A 274 -8.91 -25.50 0.54
C PHE A 274 -8.16 -26.39 1.52
N LEU A 275 -7.10 -25.84 2.11
CA LEU A 275 -6.27 -26.50 3.10
C LEU A 275 -5.90 -25.50 4.18
N ILE A 276 -6.13 -25.89 5.43
CA ILE A 276 -5.65 -25.23 6.64
C ILE A 276 -4.93 -26.29 7.48
N LYS A 277 -3.72 -25.98 7.96
CA LYS A 277 -2.95 -26.82 8.88
C LYS A 277 -2.87 -26.20 10.27
#